data_AF-A0AA47MJC1-F1
#
_entry.id   AF-A0AA47MJC1-F1
#
_cell.length_a   1.000
_cell.length_b   1.000
_cell.length_c   1.000
_cell.angle_alpha   90.00
_cell.angle_beta   90.00
_cell.angle_gamma   90.00
#
_symmetry.space_group_name_H-M   'P 1'
#
loop_
_entity.id
_entity.type
_entity.pdbx_description
1 polymer ?
#
loop_
_entity_poly.entity_id
_entity_poly.type
_entity_poly.pdbx_seq_one_letter_code
_entity_poly.pdbx_strand_id
1 'polypeptide(L)'
;MPGLTAFSVEEFVAEPALGKLNNVRKADLFAIADHYGIQVSASLLKKELKAAVVDGLVERGGCSLPATVAVAMAESAGEVHSEATEPQDILNMTPGADRGDRGDKQFTLPRFCSLSVETTPGSRINARLKLCLARLQLEKEEREREFQLRRELELKRLEAETAVKMRELELQSSSASSGARSSVSSGTFDVSKNISLVPVFRESEVEGYFGAFERLAAALHWPKDVWGNTAIM
;
A
#
# COMPACT_ATOMS: atom_id res chain seq x y z
N MET A 1 21.58 -19.30 50.25
CA MET A 1 22.04 -19.89 48.97
C MET A 1 20.82 -20.40 48.22
N PRO A 2 20.71 -20.14 46.91
CA PRO A 2 19.46 -19.99 46.19
C PRO A 2 19.03 -21.29 45.52
N GLY A 3 17.81 -21.77 45.81
CA GLY A 3 17.14 -22.78 45.00
C GLY A 3 16.50 -22.11 43.80
N LEU A 4 17.23 -22.01 42.69
CA LEU A 4 16.65 -21.65 41.39
C LEU A 4 15.58 -22.69 41.07
N THR A 5 14.31 -22.29 41.07
CA THR A 5 13.20 -23.11 40.57
C THR A 5 13.45 -23.36 39.09
N ALA A 6 14.08 -24.49 38.78
CA ALA A 6 14.25 -24.96 37.42
C ALA A 6 12.85 -25.22 36.85
N PHE A 7 12.53 -24.59 35.73
CA PHE A 7 11.29 -24.85 35.01
C PHE A 7 11.24 -26.33 34.63
N SER A 8 10.19 -27.05 35.06
CA SER A 8 9.97 -28.45 34.72
C SER A 8 8.97 -28.54 33.56
N VAL A 9 9.38 -29.17 32.46
CA VAL A 9 8.55 -29.39 31.27
C VAL A 9 7.33 -30.25 31.61
N GLU A 10 7.48 -31.22 32.52
CA GLU A 10 6.42 -32.14 32.95
C GLU A 10 5.29 -31.42 33.73
N GLU A 11 5.62 -30.45 34.56
CA GLU A 11 4.63 -29.63 35.30
C GLU A 11 3.83 -28.73 34.35
N PHE A 12 4.49 -28.21 33.30
CA PHE A 12 3.85 -27.40 32.28
C PHE A 12 2.91 -28.21 31.37
N VAL A 13 3.23 -29.48 31.11
CA VAL A 13 2.35 -30.38 30.36
C VAL A 13 1.09 -30.74 31.17
N ALA A 14 1.19 -30.83 32.50
CA ALA A 14 0.05 -31.07 33.37
C ALA A 14 -0.90 -29.85 33.48
N GLU A 15 -0.34 -28.63 33.49
CA GLU A 15 -1.10 -27.37 33.48
C GLU A 15 -0.55 -26.41 32.41
N PRO A 16 -1.11 -26.42 31.18
CA PRO A 16 -0.66 -25.55 30.10
C PRO A 16 -1.09 -24.10 30.36
N ALA A 17 -0.31 -23.39 31.16
CA ALA A 17 -0.54 -21.98 31.50
C ALA A 17 0.42 -21.07 30.70
N LEU A 18 -0.12 -20.29 29.76
CA LEU A 18 0.66 -19.43 28.86
C LEU A 18 1.60 -18.45 29.59
N GLY A 19 1.26 -18.05 30.82
CA GLY A 19 2.09 -17.18 31.66
C GLY A 19 3.42 -17.80 32.10
N LYS A 20 3.51 -19.14 32.21
CA LYS A 20 4.73 -19.85 32.64
C LYS A 20 5.82 -19.82 31.56
N LEU A 21 5.48 -19.53 30.29
CA LEU A 21 6.42 -19.47 29.15
C LEU A 21 7.28 -18.20 29.11
N ASN A 22 7.07 -17.22 29.99
CA ASN A 22 7.78 -15.93 29.95
C ASN A 22 9.29 -16.05 30.22
N ASN A 23 9.71 -16.97 31.09
CA ASN A 23 11.09 -17.10 31.56
C ASN A 23 11.72 -18.48 31.32
N VAL A 24 11.17 -19.25 30.38
CA VAL A 24 11.63 -20.62 30.04
C VAL A 24 12.94 -20.57 29.25
N ARG A 25 13.84 -21.55 29.41
CA ARG A 25 15.09 -21.58 28.62
C ARG A 25 14.78 -22.02 27.18
N LYS A 26 15.66 -21.68 26.24
CA LYS A 26 15.46 -22.03 24.83
C LYS A 26 15.36 -23.55 24.62
N ALA A 27 16.15 -24.33 25.37
CA ALA A 27 16.11 -25.79 25.34
C ALA A 27 14.77 -26.36 25.82
N ASP A 28 14.24 -25.84 26.93
CA ASP A 28 12.96 -26.30 27.48
C ASP A 28 11.78 -25.93 26.56
N LEU A 29 11.85 -24.82 25.83
CA LEU A 29 10.87 -24.47 24.79
C LEU A 29 10.85 -25.47 23.63
N PHE A 30 12.00 -25.98 23.22
CA PHE A 30 12.08 -27.05 22.22
C PHE A 30 11.52 -28.36 22.78
N ALA A 31 11.83 -28.71 24.02
CA ALA A 31 11.27 -29.91 24.67
C ALA A 31 9.73 -29.85 24.77
N ILE A 32 9.16 -28.67 25.04
CA ILE A 32 7.71 -28.45 24.99
C ILE A 32 7.20 -28.61 23.55
N ALA A 33 7.85 -27.98 22.58
CA ALA A 33 7.44 -28.07 21.17
C ALA A 33 7.42 -29.53 20.68
N ASP A 34 8.45 -30.32 21.01
CA ASP A 34 8.55 -31.74 20.69
C ASP A 34 7.44 -32.56 21.37
N HIS A 35 7.12 -32.27 22.64
CA HIS A 35 6.05 -32.95 23.37
C HIS A 35 4.66 -32.72 22.75
N TYR A 36 4.39 -31.51 22.27
CA TYR A 36 3.12 -31.16 21.63
C TYR A 36 3.13 -31.38 20.09
N GLY A 37 4.25 -31.89 19.53
CA GLY A 37 4.41 -32.13 18.10
C GLY A 37 4.36 -30.85 17.24
N ILE A 38 4.81 -29.72 17.80
CA ILE A 38 4.88 -28.42 17.12
C ILE A 38 6.23 -28.33 16.40
N GLN A 39 6.20 -28.22 15.07
CA GLN A 39 7.42 -28.06 14.29
C GLN A 39 7.97 -26.63 14.43
N VAL A 40 9.11 -26.52 15.11
CA VAL A 40 9.84 -25.26 15.31
C VAL A 40 11.25 -25.40 14.76
N SER A 41 11.74 -24.38 14.05
CA SER A 41 13.10 -24.45 13.50
C SER A 41 14.14 -24.05 14.56
N ALA A 42 15.28 -24.75 14.58
CA ALA A 42 16.36 -24.50 15.54
C ALA A 42 16.97 -23.08 15.46
N SER A 43 16.80 -22.44 14.29
CA SER A 43 17.26 -21.08 14.00
C SER A 43 16.39 -19.98 14.61
N LEU A 44 15.19 -20.29 15.10
CA LEU A 44 14.28 -19.27 15.62
C LEU A 44 14.86 -18.57 16.85
N LEU A 45 14.59 -17.27 16.94
CA LEU A 45 14.90 -16.50 18.14
C LEU A 45 13.96 -16.92 19.27
N LYS A 46 14.40 -16.77 20.53
CA LYS A 46 13.61 -17.18 21.71
C LYS A 46 12.18 -16.59 21.71
N LYS A 47 12.01 -15.37 21.20
CA LYS A 47 10.71 -14.70 21.08
C LYS A 47 9.80 -15.38 20.05
N GLU A 48 10.34 -15.71 18.88
CA GLU A 48 9.61 -16.38 17.79
C GLU A 48 9.29 -17.82 18.17
N LEU A 49 10.25 -18.53 18.78
CA LEU A 49 10.06 -19.87 19.30
C LEU A 49 8.93 -19.91 20.33
N LYS A 50 8.89 -18.93 21.24
CA LYS A 50 7.82 -18.81 22.23
C LYS A 50 6.45 -18.54 21.58
N ALA A 51 6.40 -17.67 20.57
CA ALA A 51 5.17 -17.39 19.83
C ALA A 51 4.67 -18.65 19.11
N ALA A 52 5.54 -19.35 18.37
CA ALA A 52 5.20 -20.58 17.68
C ALA A 52 4.73 -21.71 18.62
N VAL A 53 5.35 -21.81 19.81
CA VAL A 53 4.92 -22.75 20.86
C VAL A 53 3.55 -22.34 21.42
N VAL A 54 3.31 -21.05 21.70
CA VAL A 54 2.00 -20.57 22.17
C VAL A 54 0.91 -20.83 21.13
N ASP A 55 1.15 -20.50 19.87
CA ASP A 55 0.20 -20.71 18.78
C ASP A 55 -0.07 -22.20 18.56
N GLY A 56 0.98 -23.03 18.56
CA GLY A 56 0.85 -24.48 18.40
C GLY A 56 0.18 -25.18 19.58
N LEU A 57 0.35 -24.69 20.81
CA LEU A 57 -0.41 -25.17 21.96
C LEU A 57 -1.89 -24.79 21.83
N VAL A 58 -2.21 -23.57 21.39
CA VAL A 58 -3.59 -23.13 21.15
C VAL A 58 -4.27 -23.97 20.06
N GLU A 59 -3.56 -24.33 18.99
CA GLU A 59 -4.10 -25.12 17.87
C GLU A 59 -4.25 -26.63 18.17
N ARG A 60 -3.33 -27.23 18.94
CA ARG A 60 -3.29 -28.70 19.13
C ARG A 60 -3.75 -29.20 20.50
N GLY A 61 -3.83 -28.34 21.52
CA GLY A 61 -4.17 -28.73 22.87
C GLY A 61 -4.84 -27.59 23.61
N GLY A 62 -6.16 -27.51 23.47
CA GLY A 62 -6.99 -26.42 23.98
C GLY A 62 -6.62 -25.98 25.39
N CYS A 63 -6.06 -24.78 25.48
CA CYS A 63 -5.91 -24.06 26.74
C CYS A 63 -7.26 -24.07 27.48
N SER A 64 -7.30 -24.71 28.64
CA SER A 64 -8.38 -24.50 29.60
C SER A 64 -8.32 -23.04 30.04
N LEU A 65 -9.18 -22.21 29.47
CA LEU A 65 -9.42 -20.84 29.92
C LEU A 65 -9.99 -20.91 31.35
N PRO A 66 -9.35 -20.32 32.37
CA PRO A 66 -10.11 -19.92 33.54
C PRO A 66 -10.96 -18.72 33.11
N ALA A 67 -12.23 -19.00 32.82
CA ALA A 67 -13.27 -18.00 32.82
C ALA A 67 -13.33 -17.37 34.22
N THR A 68 -13.02 -16.07 34.34
CA THR A 68 -13.68 -15.17 35.30
C THR A 68 -13.24 -13.72 35.09
N VAL A 69 -14.22 -12.96 34.57
CA VAL A 69 -14.59 -11.57 34.88
C VAL A 69 -13.53 -10.46 34.72
N ALA A 70 -13.80 -9.62 33.73
CA ALA A 70 -13.42 -8.23 33.68
C ALA A 70 -13.65 -7.52 35.02
N VAL A 71 -12.72 -6.67 35.45
CA VAL A 71 -12.97 -5.36 36.09
C VAL A 71 -11.64 -4.61 36.26
N ALA A 72 -11.64 -3.40 35.69
CA ALA A 72 -11.02 -2.15 36.13
C ALA A 72 -9.49 -2.00 36.32
N MET A 73 -9.00 -1.02 35.55
CA MET A 73 -8.29 0.18 36.01
C MET A 73 -7.01 0.01 36.85
N ALA A 74 -5.89 0.39 36.25
CA ALA A 74 -4.88 1.19 36.94
C ALA A 74 -4.17 2.08 35.92
N GLU A 75 -4.52 3.36 35.95
CA GLU A 75 -3.70 4.44 35.43
C GLU A 75 -2.33 4.44 36.13
N SER A 76 -1.26 4.83 35.42
CA SER A 76 -0.34 5.81 35.99
C SER A 76 0.57 6.44 34.94
N ALA A 77 0.53 7.77 34.96
CA ALA A 77 1.65 8.70 34.83
C ALA A 77 2.36 8.86 33.47
N GLY A 78 2.12 10.03 32.90
CA GLY A 78 3.21 10.95 32.62
C GLY A 78 2.97 11.81 31.39
N GLU A 79 2.59 13.08 31.56
CA GLU A 79 3.18 14.11 30.71
C GLU A 79 3.16 15.50 31.33
N VAL A 80 4.20 16.23 30.94
CA VAL A 80 4.78 17.44 31.51
C VAL A 80 4.16 18.70 30.90
N HIS A 81 4.25 19.78 31.68
CA HIS A 81 3.95 21.18 31.41
C HIS A 81 4.05 21.74 29.98
N SER A 82 3.10 22.64 29.68
CA SER A 82 3.25 24.08 29.30
C SER A 82 2.27 24.42 28.16
N GLU A 83 1.27 25.30 28.40
CA GLU A 83 1.33 26.76 28.16
C GLU A 83 1.22 27.04 26.64
N ALA A 84 0.26 27.80 26.09
CA ALA A 84 -0.46 28.98 26.55
C ALA A 84 -1.69 29.27 25.67
N THR A 85 -2.40 30.32 26.07
CA THR A 85 -3.17 31.26 25.21
C THR A 85 -4.67 31.01 25.10
N GLU A 86 -5.36 31.52 26.12
CA GLU A 86 -6.69 32.13 26.04
C GLU A 86 -6.66 33.33 25.05
N PRO A 87 -7.81 33.82 24.49
CA PRO A 87 -8.70 34.57 25.37
C PRO A 87 -10.20 34.64 25.02
N GLN A 88 -10.93 35.04 26.06
CA GLN A 88 -12.15 35.85 26.10
C GLN A 88 -13.49 35.15 26.38
N ASP A 89 -14.10 35.68 27.46
CA ASP A 89 -15.48 36.15 27.52
C ASP A 89 -16.58 35.15 27.91
N ILE A 90 -16.85 35.03 29.22
CA ILE A 90 -17.79 35.93 29.92
C ILE A 90 -17.92 35.48 31.38
N LEU A 91 -17.67 36.43 32.27
CA LEU A 91 -17.98 36.41 33.68
C LEU A 91 -19.48 36.15 33.89
N ASN A 92 -19.82 35.19 34.77
CA ASN A 92 -20.93 35.45 35.69
C ASN A 92 -20.76 34.69 37.00
N MET A 93 -20.41 35.47 38.02
CA MET A 93 -20.69 35.19 39.42
C MET A 93 -22.18 34.88 39.61
N THR A 94 -22.49 33.88 40.43
CA THR A 94 -23.78 33.88 41.14
C THR A 94 -23.51 34.19 42.61
N PRO A 95 -24.02 35.30 43.15
CA PRO A 95 -24.05 35.54 44.58
C PRO A 95 -25.25 34.85 45.22
N GLY A 96 -25.02 34.26 46.39
CA GLY A 96 -26.08 33.82 47.27
C GLY A 96 -26.74 34.99 48.00
N ALA A 97 -28.06 34.94 48.03
CA ALA A 97 -28.97 35.45 49.06
C ALA A 97 -29.02 36.97 49.33
N ASP A 98 -30.17 37.57 49.00
CA ASP A 98 -31.17 38.05 49.97
C ASP A 98 -31.82 39.39 49.57
N ARG A 99 -33.13 39.46 49.87
CA ARG A 99 -34.04 40.63 49.92
C ARG A 99 -34.49 41.32 48.62
N GLY A 100 -35.82 41.31 48.45
CA GLY A 100 -36.57 42.48 47.95
C GLY A 100 -37.57 42.24 46.82
N ASP A 101 -38.84 42.11 47.20
CA ASP A 101 -40.01 42.74 46.55
C ASP A 101 -39.80 43.48 45.21
N ARG A 102 -40.28 42.91 44.11
CA ARG A 102 -41.29 43.50 43.19
C ARG A 102 -41.48 42.62 41.96
N GLY A 103 -42.73 42.50 41.52
CA GLY A 103 -43.10 41.70 40.37
C GLY A 103 -42.52 42.24 39.07
N ASP A 104 -41.97 41.33 38.27
CA ASP A 104 -42.06 41.37 36.81
C ASP A 104 -41.81 39.95 36.29
N LYS A 105 -42.73 39.48 35.44
CA LYS A 105 -42.74 38.12 34.89
C LYS A 105 -41.61 38.01 33.86
N GLN A 106 -40.41 37.66 34.31
CA GLN A 106 -39.31 37.35 33.41
C GLN A 106 -39.61 36.04 32.69
N PHE A 107 -39.77 36.14 31.37
CA PHE A 107 -39.82 35.01 30.43
C PHE A 107 -38.48 34.28 30.52
N THR A 108 -38.42 33.26 31.39
CA THR A 108 -37.27 32.36 31.43
C THR A 108 -37.37 31.44 30.24
N LEU A 109 -36.40 31.55 29.34
CA LEU A 109 -36.17 30.56 28.28
C LEU A 109 -36.26 29.17 28.93
N PRO A 110 -37.09 28.25 28.39
CA PRO A 110 -37.17 26.90 28.89
C PRO A 110 -35.74 26.40 28.95
N ARG A 111 -35.27 26.08 30.16
CA ARG A 111 -34.00 25.39 30.32
C ARG A 111 -34.14 24.18 29.43
N PHE A 112 -33.43 24.17 28.32
CA PHE A 112 -33.37 23.01 27.46
C PHE A 112 -32.56 21.99 28.25
N CYS A 113 -33.22 21.36 29.22
CA CYS A 113 -32.85 20.06 29.71
C CYS A 113 -32.89 19.22 28.47
N SER A 114 -31.69 18.95 27.93
CA SER A 114 -31.47 17.97 26.87
C SER A 114 -32.44 16.86 27.14
N LEU A 115 -33.42 16.73 26.24
CA LEU A 115 -34.64 15.95 26.46
C LEU A 115 -34.30 14.72 27.26
N SER A 116 -35.08 14.49 28.30
CA SER A 116 -35.21 13.22 28.99
C SER A 116 -35.47 12.15 27.94
N VAL A 117 -34.40 11.68 27.32
CA VAL A 117 -34.32 10.40 26.67
C VAL A 117 -33.88 9.53 27.83
N GLU A 118 -34.86 9.15 28.67
CA GLU A 118 -34.76 7.97 29.53
C GLU A 118 -34.54 6.77 28.61
N THR A 119 -33.34 6.70 28.07
CA THR A 119 -32.86 5.52 27.39
C THR A 119 -32.33 4.65 28.48
N THR A 120 -33.14 3.65 28.81
CA THR A 120 -32.73 2.41 29.47
C THR A 120 -31.26 2.15 29.14
N PRO A 121 -30.37 1.89 30.12
CA PRO A 121 -28.91 1.81 29.90
C PRO A 121 -28.47 1.03 28.64
N GLY A 122 -29.22 0.00 28.25
CA GLY A 122 -29.03 -0.73 26.99
C GLY A 122 -29.14 0.11 25.71
N SER A 123 -29.97 1.15 25.66
CA SER A 123 -30.11 2.01 24.48
C SER A 123 -28.94 2.99 24.29
N ARG A 124 -28.28 3.44 25.36
CA ARG A 124 -27.02 4.21 25.24
C ARG A 124 -25.88 3.34 24.73
N ILE A 125 -25.79 2.10 25.22
CA ILE A 125 -24.82 1.11 24.74
C ILE A 125 -25.07 0.80 23.26
N ASN A 126 -26.32 0.60 22.86
CA ASN A 126 -26.70 0.41 21.46
C ASN A 126 -26.37 1.63 20.59
N ALA A 127 -26.58 2.86 21.09
CA ALA A 127 -26.20 4.08 20.35
C ALA A 127 -24.68 4.19 20.15
N ARG A 128 -23.89 3.89 21.19
CA ARG A 128 -22.42 3.86 21.09
C ARG A 128 -21.92 2.78 20.14
N LEU A 129 -22.52 1.59 20.20
CA LEU A 129 -22.19 0.49 19.31
C LEU A 129 -22.50 0.85 17.86
N LYS A 130 -23.67 1.44 17.59
CA LYS A 130 -24.04 1.94 16.25
C LYS A 130 -23.06 2.99 15.74
N LEU A 131 -22.65 3.93 16.59
CA LEU A 131 -21.66 4.95 16.21
C LEU A 131 -20.28 4.33 15.91
N CYS A 132 -19.84 3.35 16.71
CA CYS A 132 -18.58 2.64 16.44
C CYS A 132 -18.64 1.88 15.12
N LEU A 133 -19.75 1.19 14.83
CA LEU A 133 -19.96 0.47 13.58
C LEU A 133 -19.98 1.41 12.37
N ALA A 134 -20.73 2.52 12.46
CA ALA A 134 -20.79 3.52 11.39
C ALA A 134 -19.41 4.13 11.12
N ARG A 135 -18.63 4.42 12.17
CA ARG A 135 -17.26 4.91 12.03
C ARG A 135 -16.36 3.89 11.33
N LEU A 136 -16.42 2.62 11.74
CA LEU A 136 -15.61 1.56 11.12
C LEU A 136 -15.98 1.34 9.65
N GLN A 137 -17.26 1.43 9.31
CA GLN A 137 -17.74 1.35 7.93
C GLN A 137 -17.20 2.50 7.08
N LEU A 138 -17.27 3.73 7.59
CA LEU A 138 -16.74 4.90 6.91
C LEU A 138 -15.23 4.78 6.69
N GLU A 139 -14.48 4.38 7.71
CA GLU A 139 -13.03 4.21 7.62
C GLU A 139 -12.64 3.12 6.60
N LYS A 140 -13.42 2.04 6.52
CA LYS A 140 -13.23 1.00 5.50
C LYS A 140 -13.43 1.56 4.10
N GLU A 141 -14.53 2.29 3.89
CA GLU A 141 -14.88 2.86 2.58
C GLU A 141 -13.90 3.95 2.15
N GLU A 142 -13.46 4.80 3.09
CA GLU A 142 -12.43 5.81 2.88
C GLU A 142 -11.12 5.17 2.46
N ARG A 143 -10.64 4.15 3.19
CA ARG A 143 -9.42 3.42 2.86
C ARG A 143 -9.51 2.75 1.47
N GLU A 144 -10.68 2.24 1.11
CA GLU A 144 -10.91 1.67 -0.21
C GLU A 144 -10.87 2.74 -1.31
N ARG A 145 -11.49 3.90 -1.11
CA ARG A 145 -11.41 5.05 -2.03
C ARG A 145 -9.99 5.58 -2.17
N GLU A 146 -9.27 5.73 -1.06
CA GLU A 146 -7.87 6.16 -1.05
C GLU A 146 -7.00 5.18 -1.83
N PHE A 147 -7.18 3.88 -1.63
CA PHE A 147 -6.46 2.85 -2.37
C PHE A 147 -6.78 2.90 -3.87
N GLN A 148 -8.06 3.04 -4.24
CA GLN A 148 -8.48 3.17 -5.63
C GLN A 148 -7.88 4.41 -6.29
N LEU A 149 -7.94 5.58 -5.63
CA LEU A 149 -7.36 6.82 -6.13
C LEU A 149 -5.85 6.72 -6.26
N ARG A 150 -5.17 6.12 -5.27
CA ARG A 150 -3.72 5.90 -5.31
C ARG A 150 -3.32 5.06 -6.51
N ARG A 151 -4.04 3.97 -6.77
CA ARG A 151 -3.85 3.12 -7.96
C ARG A 151 -4.10 3.88 -9.25
N GLU A 152 -5.15 4.70 -9.31
CA GLU A 152 -5.45 5.50 -10.50
C GLU A 152 -4.35 6.54 -10.77
N LEU A 153 -3.86 7.23 -9.73
CA LEU A 153 -2.76 8.18 -9.84
C LEU A 153 -1.46 7.51 -10.27
N GLU A 154 -1.17 6.31 -9.75
CA GLU A 154 -0.01 5.52 -10.16
C GLU A 154 -0.11 5.11 -11.64
N LEU A 155 -1.28 4.67 -12.09
CA LEU A 155 -1.52 4.38 -13.51
C LEU A 155 -1.36 5.61 -14.39
N LYS A 156 -1.96 6.75 -14.03
CA LYS A 156 -1.80 8.01 -14.78
C LYS A 156 -0.36 8.49 -14.82
N ARG A 157 0.38 8.29 -13.73
CA ARG A 157 1.81 8.60 -13.66
C ARG A 157 2.60 7.73 -14.63
N LEU A 158 2.41 6.41 -14.60
CA LEU A 158 3.07 5.49 -15.52
C LEU A 158 2.70 5.78 -16.98
N GLU A 159 1.44 6.10 -17.25
CA GLU A 159 0.97 6.51 -18.58
C GLU A 159 1.71 7.78 -19.05
N ALA A 160 1.78 8.81 -18.21
CA ALA A 160 2.52 10.03 -18.54
C ALA A 160 4.03 9.76 -18.75
N GLU A 161 4.65 8.93 -17.90
CA GLU A 161 6.06 8.55 -18.03
C GLU A 161 6.32 7.80 -19.34
N THR A 162 5.46 6.85 -19.71
CA THR A 162 5.57 6.13 -20.99
C THR A 162 5.33 7.03 -22.20
N ALA A 163 4.36 7.95 -22.13
CA ALA A 163 4.10 8.92 -23.18
C ALA A 163 5.30 9.87 -23.41
N VAL A 164 5.92 10.36 -22.33
CA VAL A 164 7.14 11.17 -22.42
C VAL A 164 8.28 10.36 -23.03
N LYS A 165 8.49 9.11 -22.59
CA LYS A 165 9.53 8.24 -23.13
C LYS A 165 9.34 7.97 -24.63
N MET A 166 8.11 7.72 -25.07
CA MET A 166 7.82 7.55 -26.50
C MET A 166 8.14 8.82 -27.28
N ARG A 167 7.70 9.98 -26.80
CA ARG A 167 8.00 11.28 -27.43
C ARG A 167 9.49 11.58 -27.47
N GLU A 168 10.23 11.22 -26.42
CA GLU A 168 11.68 11.37 -26.39
C GLU A 168 12.34 10.48 -27.43
N LEU A 169 11.94 9.21 -27.55
CA LEU A 169 12.43 8.31 -28.59
C LEU A 169 12.10 8.83 -30.00
N GLU A 170 10.89 9.37 -30.20
CA GLU A 170 10.50 10.01 -31.47
C GLU A 170 11.34 11.26 -31.76
N LEU A 171 11.65 12.08 -30.76
CA LEU A 171 12.52 13.25 -30.90
C LEU A 171 13.98 12.83 -31.08
N GLN A 172 14.45 11.75 -30.47
CA GLN A 172 15.78 11.19 -30.68
C GLN A 172 15.90 10.57 -32.08
N SER A 173 14.91 9.83 -32.56
CA SER A 173 14.88 9.33 -33.94
C SER A 173 14.70 10.47 -34.93
N SER A 174 13.88 11.48 -34.60
CA SER A 174 13.68 12.68 -35.40
C SER A 174 14.88 13.61 -35.35
N SER A 175 15.70 13.64 -34.30
CA SER A 175 16.92 14.46 -34.22
C SER A 175 18.14 13.72 -34.76
N ALA A 176 18.22 12.39 -34.60
CA ALA A 176 19.15 11.54 -35.33
C ALA A 176 18.86 11.58 -36.84
N SER A 177 17.59 11.71 -37.25
CA SER A 177 17.23 11.94 -38.65
C SER A 177 17.28 13.41 -39.05
N SER A 178 16.93 14.40 -38.20
CA SER A 178 16.88 15.83 -38.57
C SER A 178 18.22 16.55 -38.41
N GLY A 179 19.10 16.10 -37.52
CA GLY A 179 20.52 16.43 -37.49
C GLY A 179 21.31 15.80 -38.65
N ALA A 180 20.68 14.88 -39.39
CA ALA A 180 21.18 14.31 -40.64
C ALA A 180 20.39 14.78 -41.88
N ARG A 181 19.53 15.80 -41.78
CA ARG A 181 18.66 16.27 -42.89
C ARG A 181 19.08 17.57 -43.56
N SER A 182 20.30 18.05 -43.34
CA SER A 182 20.84 19.15 -44.15
C SER A 182 22.35 19.14 -44.38
N SER A 183 23.09 18.08 -44.08
CA SER A 183 24.56 18.11 -44.24
C SER A 183 25.24 16.94 -44.97
N VAL A 184 24.62 15.78 -45.18
CA VAL A 184 25.20 14.73 -46.08
C VAL A 184 24.09 13.84 -46.67
N SER A 185 23.47 14.25 -47.78
CA SER A 185 22.92 13.26 -48.75
C SER A 185 23.89 13.01 -49.90
N SER A 186 25.17 13.30 -49.67
CA SER A 186 26.26 12.83 -50.52
C SER A 186 26.61 11.40 -50.10
N GLY A 187 25.90 10.41 -50.63
CA GLY A 187 26.48 9.07 -50.83
C GLY A 187 25.83 7.84 -50.19
N THR A 188 24.66 7.91 -49.53
CA THR A 188 24.00 6.69 -49.02
C THR A 188 22.91 6.21 -49.97
N PHE A 189 23.09 5.00 -50.52
CA PHE A 189 22.12 4.36 -51.41
C PHE A 189 20.92 3.83 -50.61
N ASP A 190 19.77 4.50 -50.71
CA ASP A 190 18.53 4.12 -50.01
C ASP A 190 17.68 3.20 -50.89
N VAL A 191 17.71 1.89 -50.59
CA VAL A 191 17.02 0.85 -51.36
C VAL A 191 15.51 1.11 -51.42
N SER A 192 14.89 1.54 -50.33
CA SER A 192 13.43 1.71 -50.23
C SER A 192 12.91 2.85 -51.10
N LYS A 193 13.72 3.89 -51.32
CA LYS A 193 13.38 4.98 -52.25
C LYS A 193 13.60 4.61 -53.71
N ASN A 194 14.61 3.78 -53.96
CA ASN A 194 14.96 3.35 -55.31
C ASN A 194 14.01 2.27 -55.84
N ILE A 195 13.54 1.35 -54.98
CA ILE A 195 12.64 0.26 -55.39
C ILE A 195 11.27 0.76 -55.85
N SER A 196 10.79 1.89 -55.31
CA SER A 196 9.51 2.49 -55.73
C SER A 196 9.59 3.19 -57.09
N LEU A 197 10.81 3.49 -57.57
CA LEU A 197 11.05 4.08 -58.89
C LEU A 197 11.22 3.01 -59.98
N VAL A 198 11.44 1.76 -59.60
CA VAL A 198 11.52 0.65 -60.54
C VAL A 198 10.12 0.34 -61.05
N PRO A 199 9.94 0.17 -62.38
CA PRO A 199 8.69 -0.30 -62.94
C PRO A 199 8.21 -1.59 -62.26
N VAL A 200 6.91 -1.87 -62.28
CA VAL A 200 6.41 -3.15 -61.76
C VAL A 200 6.82 -4.27 -62.73
N PHE A 201 7.39 -5.36 -62.21
CA PHE A 201 7.83 -6.50 -63.01
C PHE A 201 6.65 -7.26 -63.62
N ARG A 202 6.77 -7.67 -64.89
CA ARG A 202 5.81 -8.54 -65.60
C ARG A 202 6.56 -9.62 -66.38
N GLU A 203 6.14 -10.87 -66.22
CA GLU A 203 6.79 -12.03 -66.87
C GLU A 203 6.72 -12.00 -68.41
N SER A 204 5.79 -11.25 -69.00
CA SER A 204 5.69 -11.09 -70.45
C SER A 204 6.75 -10.17 -71.06
N GLU A 205 7.41 -9.34 -70.24
CA GLU A 205 8.29 -8.25 -70.70
C GLU A 205 9.64 -8.27 -69.97
N VAL A 206 10.18 -9.46 -69.73
CA VAL A 206 11.43 -9.66 -68.97
C VAL A 206 12.59 -8.80 -69.51
N GLU A 207 12.86 -8.89 -70.82
CA GLU A 207 13.94 -8.14 -71.48
C GLU A 207 13.71 -6.61 -71.44
N GLY A 208 12.45 -6.17 -71.56
CA GLY A 208 12.09 -4.75 -71.48
C GLY A 208 12.25 -4.17 -70.08
N TYR A 209 11.93 -4.97 -69.07
CA TYR A 209 12.10 -4.63 -67.66
C TYR A 209 13.56 -4.46 -67.29
N PHE A 210 14.44 -5.41 -67.64
CA PHE A 210 15.87 -5.30 -67.36
C PHE A 210 16.49 -4.07 -68.04
N GLY A 211 16.15 -3.82 -69.30
CA GLY A 211 16.60 -2.61 -69.99
C GLY A 211 16.12 -1.31 -69.32
N ALA A 212 14.89 -1.28 -68.78
CA ALA A 212 14.39 -0.13 -68.03
C ALA A 212 15.07 0.01 -66.66
N PHE A 213 15.29 -1.09 -65.97
CA PHE A 213 15.98 -1.17 -64.70
C PHE A 213 17.42 -0.68 -64.81
N GLU A 214 18.19 -1.14 -65.79
CA GLU A 214 19.56 -0.71 -66.03
C GLU A 214 19.65 0.79 -66.36
N ARG A 215 18.72 1.30 -67.19
CA ARG A 215 18.63 2.74 -67.48
C ARG A 215 18.38 3.56 -66.21
N LEU A 216 17.50 3.08 -65.33
CA LEU A 216 17.20 3.73 -64.05
C LEU A 216 18.38 3.67 -63.10
N ALA A 217 19.02 2.49 -62.98
CA ALA A 217 20.20 2.31 -62.15
C ALA A 217 21.36 3.19 -62.60
N ALA A 218 21.58 3.33 -63.92
CA ALA A 218 22.57 4.23 -64.49
C ALA A 218 22.21 5.71 -64.27
N ALA A 219 20.95 6.11 -64.52
CA ALA A 219 20.50 7.49 -64.35
C ALA A 219 20.57 7.97 -62.89
N LEU A 220 20.27 7.07 -61.95
CA LEU A 220 20.30 7.33 -60.51
C LEU A 220 21.67 7.01 -59.87
N HIS A 221 22.68 6.65 -60.66
CA HIS A 221 24.04 6.35 -60.21
C HIS A 221 24.09 5.31 -59.08
N TRP A 222 23.32 4.23 -59.21
CA TRP A 222 23.27 3.17 -58.21
C TRP A 222 24.65 2.51 -58.04
N PRO A 223 25.11 2.24 -56.81
CA PRO A 223 26.41 1.61 -56.57
C PRO A 223 26.44 0.20 -57.17
N LYS A 224 27.43 -0.08 -58.03
CA LYS A 224 27.57 -1.39 -58.69
C LYS A 224 27.74 -2.55 -57.71
N ASP A 225 28.25 -2.28 -56.50
CA ASP A 225 28.40 -3.28 -55.44
C ASP A 225 27.06 -3.84 -54.95
N VAL A 226 25.96 -3.10 -55.17
CA VAL A 226 24.62 -3.46 -54.68
C VAL A 226 23.77 -4.16 -55.75
N TRP A 227 24.00 -3.90 -57.04
CA TRP A 227 23.16 -4.45 -58.14
C TRP A 227 23.94 -5.07 -59.31
N GLY A 228 25.27 -4.91 -59.36
CA GLY A 228 26.12 -5.31 -60.48
C GLY A 228 27.08 -6.47 -60.20
N ASN A 229 26.92 -7.23 -59.12
CA ASN A 229 27.71 -8.44 -58.85
C ASN A 229 27.27 -9.61 -59.73
N THR A 230 27.50 -9.47 -61.02
CA THR A 230 27.60 -10.55 -62.01
C THR A 230 28.83 -10.32 -62.86
N ALA A 231 30.01 -10.38 -62.21
CA ALA A 231 31.19 -10.91 -62.88
C ALA A 231 30.99 -12.42 -62.97
N ILE A 232 30.23 -12.84 -63.99
CA ILE A 232 30.28 -14.21 -64.48
C ILE A 232 31.65 -14.35 -65.14
N MET A 233 32.56 -15.01 -64.44
CA MET A 233 33.81 -15.54 -65.00
C MET A 233 33.56 -16.96 -65.48
#